data_AF-A0A1F2TKS7-F1
#
_entry.id   AF-A0A1F2TKS7-F1
#
_cell.length_a   1.000
_cell.length_b   1.000
_cell.length_c   1.000
_cell.angle_alpha   90.00
_cell.angle_beta   90.00
_cell.angle_gamma   90.00
#
_symmetry.space_group_name_H-M   'P 1'
#
loop_
_entity.id
_entity.type
_entity.pdbx_description
1 polymer ?
#
loop_
_entity_poly.entity_id
_entity_poly.type
_entity_poly.pdbx_seq_one_letter_code
_entity_poly.pdbx_strand_id
1 'polypeptide(L)' 'MDAVLLKNVIRRVFDRRATHPVPDRLPPPPHELAVSYRREAERVALPTNLDDVRRLLGAWLDPVLAEVRSR' A
#
# COMPACT_ATOMS: atom_id res chain seq x y z
N MET A 1 -13.39 -8.35 2.64
CA MET A 1 -12.27 -8.05 3.55
C MET A 1 -12.78 -7.08 4.61
N ASP A 2 -12.41 -7.24 5.86
CA ASP A 2 -12.85 -6.37 6.97
C ASP A 2 -11.95 -5.12 7.06
N ALA A 3 -12.48 -3.98 6.62
CA ALA A 3 -11.76 -2.70 6.63
C ALA A 3 -11.45 -2.20 8.05
N VAL A 4 -12.32 -2.51 9.03
CA VAL A 4 -12.13 -2.12 10.43
C VAL A 4 -10.97 -2.90 11.03
N LEU A 5 -10.92 -4.21 10.77
CA LEU A 5 -9.80 -5.05 11.19
C LEU A 5 -8.50 -4.57 10.55
N LEU A 6 -8.49 -4.29 9.24
CA LEU A 6 -7.29 -3.82 8.54
C LEU A 6 -6.78 -2.50 9.12
N LYS A 7 -7.66 -1.51 9.32
CA LYS A 7 -7.33 -0.23 9.97
C LYS A 7 -6.64 -0.44 11.32
N ASN A 8 -7.23 -1.29 12.17
CA ASN A 8 -6.70 -1.56 13.51
C ASN A 8 -5.32 -2.21 13.46
N VAL A 9 -5.10 -3.14 12.52
CA VAL A 9 -3.80 -3.79 12.33
C VAL A 9 -2.75 -2.80 11.82
N ILE A 10 -3.08 -1.97 10.82
CA ILE A 10 -2.16 -0.96 10.28
C ILE A 10 -1.70 -0.03 11.41
N ARG A 11 -2.64 0.55 12.17
CA ARG A 11 -2.33 1.42 13.30
C ARG A 11 -1.38 0.74 14.29
N ARG A 12 -1.72 -0.47 14.74
CA ARG A 12 -0.91 -1.22 15.70
C ARG A 12 0.52 -1.50 15.21
N VAL A 13 0.70 -1.83 13.92
CA VAL A 13 2.02 -2.13 13.37
C VAL A 13 2.88 -0.87 13.28
N PHE A 14 2.32 0.24 12.82
CA PHE A 14 3.04 1.51 12.74
C PHE A 14 3.40 2.06 14.13
N ASP A 15 2.46 2.03 15.07
CA ASP A 15 2.71 2.44 16.47
C ASP A 15 3.82 1.58 17.11
N ARG A 16 3.81 0.27 16.84
CA ARG A 16 4.83 -0.65 17.37
C ARG A 16 6.21 -0.42 16.76
N ARG A 17 6.29 -0.15 15.45
CA ARG A 17 7.57 0.03 14.74
C ARG A 17 8.17 1.41 14.97
N ALA A 18 7.33 2.45 15.06
CA ALA A 18 7.71 3.83 15.40
C ALA A 18 8.86 4.43 14.56
N THR A 19 9.11 3.95 13.33
CA THR A 19 10.17 4.47 12.46
C THR A 19 9.69 5.60 11.56
N HIS A 20 8.39 5.66 11.26
CA HIS A 20 7.74 6.68 10.43
C HIS A 20 6.22 6.68 10.72
N PRO A 21 5.52 7.80 10.49
CA PRO A 21 4.07 7.85 10.65
C PRO A 21 3.36 7.07 9.55
N VAL A 22 2.10 6.71 9.80
CA VAL A 22 1.20 6.18 8.75
C VAL A 22 1.01 7.28 7.69
N PRO A 23 1.21 6.97 6.40
CA PRO A 23 1.05 7.96 5.32
C PRO A 23 -0.42 8.25 5.03
N ASP A 24 -0.71 9.45 4.52
CA ASP A 24 -2.09 9.87 4.17
C ASP A 24 -2.65 9.14 2.94
N ARG A 25 -1.76 8.64 2.07
CA ARG A 25 -2.07 7.88 0.85
C ARG A 25 -0.90 6.98 0.49
N LEU A 26 -1.13 5.98 -0.35
CA LEU A 26 -0.09 5.09 -0.85
C LEU A 26 1.01 5.89 -1.58
N PRO A 27 2.25 5.91 -1.04
CA PRO A 27 3.36 6.60 -1.71
C PRO A 27 3.70 5.95 -3.06
N PRO A 28 4.37 6.68 -3.97
CA PRO A 28 4.91 6.08 -5.18
C PRO A 28 5.90 4.96 -4.83
N PRO A 29 5.93 3.86 -5.62
CA PRO A 29 6.92 2.83 -5.42
C PRO A 29 8.32 3.37 -5.78
N PRO A 30 9.38 2.93 -5.08
CA PRO A 30 10.75 3.22 -5.48
C PRO A 30 11.04 2.71 -6.91
N HIS A 31 11.71 3.53 -7.72
CA HIS A 31 12.03 3.19 -9.12
C HIS A 31 12.89 1.93 -9.26
N GLU A 32 13.75 1.66 -8.28
CA GLU A 32 14.60 0.46 -8.21
C GLU A 32 13.80 -0.86 -8.19
N LEU A 33 12.53 -0.84 -7.77
CA LEU A 33 11.67 -2.01 -7.75
C LEU A 33 11.06 -2.34 -9.12
N ALA A 34 11.17 -1.48 -10.13
CA ALA A 34 10.47 -1.66 -11.41
C ALA A 34 10.83 -2.98 -12.11
N VAL A 35 12.10 -3.36 -12.09
CA VAL A 35 12.59 -4.58 -12.75
C VAL A 35 12.13 -5.83 -11.99
N SER A 36 12.30 -5.86 -10.67
CA SER A 36 11.92 -7.01 -9.85
C SER A 36 10.39 -7.20 -9.85
N TYR A 37 9.63 -6.11 -9.72
CA TYR A 37 8.17 -6.16 -9.81
C TYR A 37 7.69 -6.73 -11.14
N ARG A 38 8.19 -6.21 -12.26
CA ARG A 38 7.80 -6.67 -13.60
C ARG A 38 7.98 -8.18 -13.76
N ARG A 39 9.15 -8.70 -13.36
CA ARG A 39 9.46 -10.14 -13.45
C ARG A 39 8.47 -11.00 -12.66
N GLU A 40 8.12 -10.59 -11.44
CA GLU A 40 7.16 -11.34 -10.63
C GLU A 40 5.72 -11.19 -11.16
N ALA A 41 5.34 -9.99 -11.59
CA ALA A 41 4.02 -9.73 -12.16
C ALA A 41 3.77 -10.57 -13.42
N GLU A 42 4.76 -10.71 -14.30
CA GLU A 42 4.69 -11.58 -15.49
C GLU A 42 4.43 -13.04 -15.12
N ARG A 43 5.07 -13.56 -14.07
CA ARG A 43 4.90 -14.96 -13.63
C ARG A 43 3.49 -15.29 -13.17
N VAL A 44 2.79 -14.30 -12.62
CA VAL A 44 1.42 -14.47 -12.09
C VAL A 44 0.36 -13.78 -12.96
N ALA A 45 0.73 -13.40 -14.19
CA ALA A 45 -0.16 -12.73 -15.15
C ALA A 45 -0.85 -11.46 -14.61
N LEU A 46 -0.11 -10.65 -13.84
CA LEU A 46 -0.55 -9.36 -13.33
C LEU A 46 -0.03 -8.20 -14.21
N PRO A 47 -0.65 -7.00 -14.13
CA PRO A 47 -0.15 -5.81 -14.80
C PRO A 47 1.29 -5.49 -14.38
N THR A 48 2.15 -5.17 -15.36
CA THR A 48 3.59 -4.97 -15.13
C THR A 48 3.99 -3.51 -14.91
N ASN A 49 3.08 -2.57 -15.19
CA ASN A 49 3.30 -1.15 -14.99
C ASN A 49 3.05 -0.77 -13.52
N LEU A 50 4.12 -0.39 -12.82
CA LEU A 50 4.07 -0.01 -11.41
C LEU A 50 3.14 1.19 -11.12
N ASP A 51 3.04 2.16 -12.03
CA ASP A 51 2.19 3.34 -11.80
C ASP A 51 0.71 2.98 -11.90
N ASP A 52 0.34 2.11 -12.83
CA ASP A 52 -1.03 1.63 -12.97
C ASP A 52 -1.43 0.76 -11.78
N VAL A 53 -0.51 -0.11 -11.33
CA VAL A 53 -0.71 -0.96 -10.15
C VAL A 53 -0.83 -0.13 -8.88
N ARG A 54 0.04 0.87 -8.70
CA ARG A 54 -0.05 1.81 -7.58
C ARG A 54 -1.39 2.52 -7.57
N ARG A 55 -1.89 2.97 -8.72
CA ARG A 55 -3.19 3.64 -8.81
C ARG A 55 -4.33 2.72 -8.38
N LEU A 56 -4.31 1.47 -8.84
CA LEU A 56 -5.30 0.46 -8.47
C LEU A 56 -5.25 0.13 -6.97
N LEU A 57 -4.05 -0.06 -6.42
CA LEU A 57 -3.84 -0.30 -4.99
C LEU A 57 -4.25 0.92 -4.14
N GLY A 58 -3.91 2.13 -4.59
CA GLY A 58 -4.28 3.37 -3.91
C GLY A 58 -5.80 3.55 -3.84
N ALA A 59 -6.52 3.31 -4.93
CA ALA A 59 -7.98 3.37 -4.96
C ALA A 59 -8.65 2.44 -3.92
N TRP A 60 -7.99 1.32 -3.59
CA TRP A 60 -8.47 0.37 -2.59
C TRP A 60 -7.97 0.66 -1.17
N LEU A 61 -6.70 1.09 -1.00
CA LEU A 61 -6.05 1.24 0.30
C LEU A 61 -6.22 2.63 0.91
N ASP A 62 -6.24 3.69 0.08
CA ASP A 62 -6.29 5.08 0.55
C ASP A 62 -7.51 5.38 1.44
N PRO A 63 -8.72 4.83 1.19
CA PRO A 63 -9.85 5.01 2.12
C PRO A 63 -9.56 4.47 3.53
N VAL A 64 -8.84 3.34 3.63
CA VAL A 64 -8.47 2.75 4.92
C VAL A 64 -7.40 3.60 5.61
N LEU A 65 -6.41 4.10 4.85
CA LEU A 65 -5.36 4.97 5.39
C LEU A 65 -5.93 6.29 5.93
N ALA A 66 -6.92 6.86 5.24
CA ALA A 66 -7.62 8.05 5.68
C ALA A 66 -8.32 7.82 7.04
N GLU A 67 -8.95 6.65 7.23
CA GLU A 67 -9.57 6.32 8.52
C GLU A 67 -8.55 6.06 9.65
N VAL A 68 -7.36 5.52 9.36
CA VAL A 68 -6.29 5.39 10.37
C VAL A 68 -5.86 6.76 10.87
N ARG A 69 -5.92 7.77 9.99
CA ARG A 69 -5.49 9.15 10.26
C ARG A 69 -6.58 10.01 10.90
N SER A 70 -7.86 9.74 10.61
CA SER A 70 -9.00 10.35 11.29
C SER A 70 -9.08 9.81 12.71
N ARG A 71 -8.93 10.69 13.71
CA ARG A 71 -8.82 10.35 15.12
C ARG A 71 -9.98 9.51 15.66
#